data_AF-A0A953HBV4-F1
#
_entry.id   AF-A0A953HBV4-F1
#
_cell.length_a   1.000
_cell.length_b   1.000
_cell.length_c   1.000
_cell.angle_alpha   90.00
_cell.angle_beta   90.00
_cell.angle_gamma   90.00
#
_symmetry.space_group_name_H-M   'P 1'
#
loop_
_entity.id
_entity.type
_entity.pdbx_description
1 polymer ?
#
loop_
_entity_poly.entity_id
_entity_poly.type
_entity_poly.pdbx_seq_one_letter_code
_entity_poly.pdbx_strand_id
1 'polypeptide(L)' 'MSVFASIARFASDYRTRRRRMHTYLELLSLPPEIQKDIGWPTEEEMPRRLERRTRTYQPIQRRLV' A
#
# COMPACT_ATOMS: atom_id res chain seq x y z
N MET A 1 -12.19 -5.04 -30.90
CA MET A 1 -12.30 -4.31 -29.62
C MET A 1 -12.23 -2.82 -29.90
N SER A 2 -13.08 -2.01 -29.27
CA SER A 2 -13.03 -0.55 -29.41
C SER A 2 -11.90 0.04 -28.56
N VAL A 3 -11.24 1.08 -29.06
CA VAL A 3 -10.25 1.88 -28.31
C VAL A 3 -10.83 2.37 -26.98
N PHE A 4 -12.10 2.78 -26.97
CA PHE A 4 -12.80 3.20 -25.76
C PHE A 4 -12.91 2.08 -24.72
N ALA A 5 -13.14 0.85 -25.15
CA ALA A 5 -13.20 -0.31 -24.24
C ALA A 5 -11.81 -0.61 -23.63
N SER A 6 -10.73 -0.43 -24.40
CA SER A 6 -9.36 -0.59 -23.89
C SER A 6 -9.01 0.48 -22.84
N ILE A 7 -9.40 1.74 -23.08
CA ILE A 7 -9.19 2.84 -22.12
C ILE A 7 -10.00 2.59 -20.83
N ALA A 8 -11.27 2.19 -20.95
CA ALA A 8 -12.11 1.90 -19.80
C ALA A 8 -11.51 0.77 -18.94
N ARG A 9 -11.04 -0.31 -19.58
CA ARG A 9 -10.35 -1.41 -18.90
C ARG A 9 -9.09 -0.94 -18.19
N PHE A 10 -8.25 -0.16 -18.87
CA PHE A 10 -7.03 0.40 -18.27
C PHE A 10 -7.33 1.28 -17.05
N ALA A 11 -8.33 2.16 -17.15
CA ALA A 11 -8.73 3.02 -16.04
C ALA A 11 -9.23 2.21 -14.83
N SER A 12 -9.98 1.13 -15.07
CA SER A 12 -10.44 0.21 -14.01
C SER A 12 -9.27 -0.50 -13.31
N ASP A 13 -8.32 -1.03 -14.11
CA ASP A 13 -7.12 -1.67 -13.59
C ASP A 13 -6.27 -0.68 -12.78
N TYR A 14 -6.12 0.54 -13.27
CA TYR A 14 -5.41 1.62 -12.58
C TYR A 14 -6.06 1.97 -11.25
N ARG A 15 -7.38 2.18 -11.21
CA ARG A 15 -8.12 2.48 -9.97
C ARG A 15 -8.00 1.35 -8.95
N THR A 16 -8.08 0.10 -9.40
CA THR A 16 -7.92 -1.07 -8.54
C THR A 16 -6.51 -1.13 -7.93
N ARG A 17 -5.47 -0.89 -8.73
CA ARG A 17 -4.09 -0.82 -8.24
C ARG A 17 -3.89 0.35 -7.26
N ARG A 18 -4.43 1.51 -7.57
CA ARG A 18 -4.38 2.71 -6.71
C ARG A 18 -5.04 2.44 -5.35
N ARG A 19 -6.24 1.84 -5.35
CA ARG A 19 -6.96 1.49 -4.12
C ARG A 19 -6.19 0.50 -3.26
N ARG A 20 -5.64 -0.55 -3.86
CA ARG A 20 -4.79 -1.53 -3.14
C ARG A 20 -3.57 -0.87 -2.52
N MET A 21 -2.91 0.05 -3.24
CA MET A 21 -1.77 0.79 -2.70
C MET A 21 -2.19 1.69 -1.53
N HIS A 22 -3.31 2.40 -1.66
CA HIS A 22 -3.81 3.28 -0.59
C HIS A 22 -4.08 2.50 0.69
N THR A 23 -4.85 1.42 0.59
CA THR A 23 -5.14 0.54 1.74
C THR A 23 -3.87 0.00 2.38
N TYR A 24 -2.89 -0.39 1.56
CA TYR A 24 -1.62 -0.87 2.07
C TYR A 24 -0.84 0.21 2.85
N LEU A 25 -0.81 1.45 2.34
CA LEU A 25 -0.18 2.58 3.04
C LEU A 25 -0.94 2.96 4.32
N GLU A 26 -2.27 2.92 4.30
CA GLU A 26 -3.10 3.14 5.48
C GLU A 26 -2.77 2.12 6.58
N LEU A 27 -2.66 0.84 6.22
CA LEU A 27 -2.29 -0.22 7.17
C LEU A 27 -0.88 -0.03 7.74
N LEU A 28 0.09 0.39 6.91
CA LEU A 28 1.44 0.72 7.39
C LEU A 28 1.50 1.97 8.25
N SER A 29 0.58 2.92 8.06
CA SER A 29 0.52 4.12 8.90
C SER A 29 -0.08 3.86 10.28
N LEU A 30 -0.66 2.68 10.51
CA LEU A 30 -1.16 2.30 11.84
C LEU A 30 0.00 2.18 12.83
N PRO A 31 -0.24 2.41 14.13
CA PRO A 31 0.74 2.13 15.18
C PRO A 31 1.18 0.65 15.17
N PRO A 32 2.45 0.35 15.51
CA PRO A 32 2.99 -1.01 15.54
C PRO A 32 2.18 -1.97 16.42
N GLU A 33 1.60 -1.47 17.51
CA GLU A 33 0.76 -2.25 18.42
C GLU A 33 -0.49 -2.76 17.70
N ILE A 34 -1.17 -1.87 16.95
CA ILE A 34 -2.36 -2.22 16.16
C ILE A 34 -1.99 -3.18 15.02
N GLN A 35 -0.85 -2.94 14.35
CA GLN A 35 -0.35 -3.84 13.31
C GLN A 35 -0.12 -5.26 13.86
N LYS A 36 0.44 -5.37 15.06
CA LYS A 36 0.64 -6.65 15.74
C LYS A 36 -0.68 -7.32 16.10
N ASP A 37 -1.64 -6.56 16.62
CA ASP A 37 -2.94 -7.09 17.03
C ASP A 37 -3.73 -7.69 15.86
N ILE A 38 -3.58 -7.13 14.66
CA ILE A 38 -4.20 -7.65 13.42
C ILE A 38 -3.34 -8.70 12.70
N GLY A 39 -2.18 -9.06 13.25
CA GLY A 39 -1.25 -10.01 12.63
C GLY A 39 -0.60 -9.52 11.34
N TRP A 40 -0.44 -8.21 11.19
CA TRP A 40 0.24 -7.62 10.03
C TRP A 40 1.75 -7.89 10.11
N PRO A 41 2.40 -8.30 9.02
CA PRO A 41 3.82 -8.65 9.05
C PRO A 41 4.66 -7.40 9.31
N THR A 42 5.66 -7.55 10.18
CA THR A 42 6.65 -6.50 10.44
C THR A 42 7.53 -6.27 9.20
N GLU A 43 8.25 -5.15 9.15
CA GLU A 43 9.14 -4.84 8.01
C GLU A 43 10.14 -5.97 7.72
N GLU A 44 10.57 -6.69 8.75
CA GLU A 44 11.51 -7.82 8.68
C GLU A 44 10.86 -9.11 8.11
N GLU A 45 9.54 -9.25 8.27
CA GLU A 45 8.76 -10.42 7.83
C GLU A 45 8.13 -10.19 6.44
N MET A 46 8.13 -8.95 5.95
CA MET A 46 7.59 -8.59 4.64
C MET A 46 8.41 -9.25 3.53
N PRO A 47 7.80 -9.99 2.58
CA PRO A 47 8.54 -10.58 1.49
C PRO A 47 9.15 -9.46 0.62
N ARG A 48 10.40 -9.65 0.16
CA ARG A 48 11.19 -8.63 -0.57
C ARG A 48 10.48 -7.96 -1.76
N ARG A 49 9.46 -8.60 -2.34
CA ARG A 49 8.61 -8.03 -3.41
C ARG A 49 7.72 -6.88 -2.89
N LEU A 50 7.27 -6.96 -1.65
CA LEU A 50 6.50 -5.92 -0.96
C LEU A 50 7.44 -4.81 -0.44
N GLU A 51 8.60 -5.15 0.13
CA GLU A 51 9.61 -4.17 0.57
C GLU A 51 10.00 -3.17 -0.54
N ARG A 52 10.20 -3.64 -1.78
CA ARG A 52 10.55 -2.76 -2.91
C ARG A 52 9.44 -1.73 -3.23
N ARG A 53 8.19 -2.05 -2.89
CA ARG A 53 7.04 -1.14 -3.10
C ARG A 53 6.87 -0.17 -1.94
N THR A 54 7.34 -0.55 -0.75
CA THR A 54 7.19 0.24 0.49
C THR A 54 8.34 1.19 0.75
N ARG A 55 9.54 0.87 0.28
CA ARG A 55 10.77 1.64 0.58
C ARG A 55 10.72 3.11 0.16
N THR A 56 9.79 3.47 -0.72
CA THR A 56 9.54 4.86 -1.14
C THR A 56 8.64 5.62 -0.14
N TYR A 57 7.94 4.94 0.75
CA TYR A 57 7.12 5.51 1.81
C TYR A 57 7.92 5.52 3.12
N GLN A 58 8.70 6.59 3.35
CA GLN A 58 9.14 6.91 4.70
C GLN A 58 8.00 7.66 5.40
N PRO A 59 7.39 7.10 6.46
CA PRO A 59 6.51 7.89 7.29
C PRO A 59 7.34 9.00 7.92
N ILE A 60 6.95 10.25 7.67
CA ILE A 60 7.46 11.41 8.40
C ILE A 60 7.06 11.19 9.85
N GLN A 61 7.98 10.68 10.67
CA GLN A 61 7.79 10.59 12.11
C GLN A 61 7.70 12.02 12.64
N ARG A 62 6.48 12.56 12.70
CA ARG A 62 6.20 13.74 13.49
C ARG A 62 6.35 13.32 14.95
N ARG A 63 7.54 13.57 15.49
CA ARG A 63 7.73 13.87 16.91
C ARG A 63 6.63 14.85 17.32
N LEU A 64 5.64 14.35 18.06
CA LEU A 64 4.90 15.20 18.97
C LEU A 64 5.57 15.04 20.33
N VAL A 65 5.86 16.21 20.87
CA VAL A 65 6.59 16.52 22.10
C VAL A 65 5.95 15.84 23.31
#